data_AF-A0A066ZWJ4-F1
#
_entry.id   AF-A0A066ZWJ4-F1
#
_cell.length_a   1.000
_cell.length_b   1.000
_cell.length_c   1.000
_cell.angle_alpha   90.00
_cell.angle_beta   90.00
_cell.angle_gamma   90.00
#
_symmetry.space_group_name_H-M   'P 1'
#
loop_
_entity.id
_entity.type
_entity.pdbx_description
1 polymer ?
#
loop_
_entity_poly.entity_id
_entity_poly.type
_entity_poly.pdbx_seq_one_letter_code
_entity_poly.pdbx_strand_id
1 'polypeptide(L)'
;MTKDPIFEPLREPYLHLLSLMKKDIDDLDVQQTDQLLEEIEEQEQKVLMVYAKLTEGINPGSIKEVKEGRLKYTGKRHDYFARMLGLNN
;
A
#
# COMPACT_ATOMS: atom_id res chain seq x y z
N MET A 1 -6.69 -20.39 -0.68
CA MET A 1 -6.31 -19.43 0.37
C MET A 1 -7.51 -18.55 0.66
N THR A 2 -7.87 -18.37 1.93
CA THR A 2 -9.07 -17.63 2.34
C THR A 2 -8.77 -16.15 2.39
N LYS A 3 -9.45 -15.37 1.55
CA LYS A 3 -9.57 -13.92 1.67
C LYS A 3 -10.11 -13.59 3.06
N ASP A 4 -9.39 -12.77 3.82
CA ASP A 4 -9.89 -12.30 5.11
C ASP A 4 -10.77 -11.06 4.86
N PRO A 5 -12.08 -11.12 5.16
CA PRO A 5 -13.01 -10.04 4.87
C PRO A 5 -12.67 -8.74 5.60
N ILE A 6 -11.91 -8.78 6.71
CA ILE A 6 -11.45 -7.59 7.42
C ILE A 6 -10.57 -6.72 6.52
N PHE A 7 -9.80 -7.33 5.61
CA PHE A 7 -8.88 -6.62 4.74
C PHE A 7 -9.50 -6.14 3.43
N GLU A 8 -10.78 -6.39 3.17
CA GLU A 8 -11.41 -5.96 1.92
C GLU A 8 -11.34 -4.45 1.65
N PRO A 9 -11.47 -3.56 2.65
CA PRO A 9 -11.27 -2.11 2.45
C PRO A 9 -9.85 -1.74 1.96
N LEU A 10 -8.86 -2.62 2.14
CA LEU A 10 -7.51 -2.45 1.62
C LEU A 10 -7.41 -2.71 0.11
N ARG A 11 -8.39 -3.44 -0.49
CA ARG A 11 -8.32 -3.91 -1.87
C ARG A 11 -8.13 -2.77 -2.87
N GLU A 12 -9.03 -1.79 -2.88
CA GLU A 12 -8.95 -0.68 -3.83
C GLU A 12 -7.66 0.14 -3.72
N PRO A 13 -7.25 0.64 -2.54
CA PRO A 13 -6.00 1.38 -2.46
C PRO A 13 -4.78 0.52 -2.82
N TYR A 14 -4.81 -0.78 -2.51
CA TYR A 14 -3.73 -1.67 -2.90
C TYR A 14 -3.68 -1.90 -4.42
N LEU A 15 -4.81 -2.14 -5.07
CA LEU A 15 -4.87 -2.29 -6.53
C LEU A 15 -4.45 -1.01 -7.26
N HIS A 16 -4.80 0.17 -6.71
CA HIS A 16 -4.33 1.44 -7.25
C HIS A 16 -2.81 1.54 -7.17
N LEU A 17 -2.20 1.18 -6.03
CA LEU A 17 -0.74 1.13 -5.88
C LEU A 17 -0.10 0.20 -6.92
N LEU A 18 -0.65 -1.00 -7.11
CA LEU A 18 -0.14 -1.94 -8.12
C LEU A 18 -0.23 -1.37 -9.55
N SER A 19 -1.25 -0.58 -9.83
CA SER A 19 -1.40 0.05 -11.15
C SER A 19 -0.33 1.11 -11.40
N LEU A 20 0.05 1.88 -10.37
CA LEU A 20 1.12 2.87 -10.45
C LEU A 20 2.49 2.18 -10.60
N MET A 21 2.76 1.14 -9.80
CA MET A 21 4.01 0.37 -9.85
C MET A 21 4.23 -0.42 -11.16
N LYS A 22 3.18 -0.58 -11.98
CA LYS A 22 3.24 -1.24 -13.29
C LYS A 22 3.48 -0.26 -14.44
N LYS A 23 3.41 1.05 -14.21
CA LYS A 23 3.71 2.04 -15.24
C LYS A 23 5.18 1.87 -15.65
N ASP A 24 5.41 1.84 -16.96
CA ASP A 24 6.77 1.83 -17.49
C ASP A 24 7.38 3.22 -17.29
N ILE A 25 8.61 3.25 -16.80
CA ILE A 25 9.34 4.51 -16.56
C ILE A 25 10.18 4.91 -17.77
N ASP A 26 10.42 3.99 -18.71
CA ASP A 26 11.28 4.23 -19.87
C ASP A 26 10.71 5.30 -20.83
N ASP A 27 9.39 5.50 -20.80
CA ASP A 27 8.68 6.50 -21.60
C ASP A 27 8.44 7.85 -20.89
N LEU A 28 8.88 7.98 -19.63
CA LEU A 28 8.64 9.19 -18.82
C LEU A 28 9.85 10.13 -18.86
N ASP A 29 9.58 11.43 -18.95
CA ASP A 29 10.60 12.44 -18.66
C ASP A 29 10.88 12.54 -17.15
N VAL A 30 11.89 13.32 -16.78
CA VAL A 30 12.30 13.48 -15.37
C VAL A 30 11.16 14.03 -14.51
N GLN A 31 10.41 15.01 -15.01
CA GLN A 31 9.31 15.64 -14.27
C GLN A 31 8.15 14.65 -14.07
N GLN A 32 7.83 13.88 -15.11
CA GLN A 32 6.80 12.84 -15.06
C GLN A 32 7.21 11.69 -14.14
N THR A 33 8.51 11.36 -14.11
CA THR A 33 9.06 10.34 -13.21
C THR A 33 8.96 10.80 -11.76
N ASP A 34 9.36 12.04 -11.46
CA ASP A 34 9.25 12.61 -10.11
C ASP A 34 7.78 12.64 -9.64
N GLN A 35 6.86 13.05 -10.52
CA GLN A 35 5.44 13.05 -10.23
C GLN A 35 4.90 11.63 -9.97
N LEU A 36 5.34 10.63 -10.76
CA LEU A 36 4.95 9.25 -10.55
C LEU A 36 5.48 8.70 -9.20
N LEU A 37 6.71 9.04 -8.83
CA LEU A 37 7.28 8.64 -7.55
C LEU A 37 6.49 9.25 -6.38
N GLU A 38 6.11 10.52 -6.47
CA GLU A 38 5.25 11.18 -5.48
C GLU A 38 3.87 10.49 -5.39
N GLU A 39 3.24 10.20 -6.53
CA GLU A 39 1.97 9.45 -6.57
C GLU A 39 2.08 8.07 -5.90
N ILE A 40 3.19 7.36 -6.13
CA ILE A 40 3.46 6.06 -5.50
C ILE A 40 3.60 6.23 -3.99
N GLU A 41 4.41 7.19 -3.51
CA GLU A 41 4.62 7.42 -2.07
C GLU A 41 3.31 7.79 -1.35
N GLU A 42 2.49 8.68 -1.93
CA GLU A 42 1.18 9.02 -1.39
C GLU A 42 0.26 7.81 -1.30
N GLN A 43 0.28 6.97 -2.33
CA GLN A 43 -0.57 5.79 -2.40
C GLN A 43 -0.09 4.69 -1.45
N GLU A 44 1.22 4.51 -1.25
CA GLU A 44 1.80 3.66 -0.20
C GLU A 44 1.31 4.09 1.18
N GLN A 45 1.39 5.39 1.47
CA GLN A 45 0.93 5.95 2.74
C GLN A 45 -0.57 5.73 2.96
N LYS A 46 -1.38 5.85 1.90
CA LYS A 46 -2.82 5.55 1.94
C LYS A 46 -3.09 4.09 2.26
N VAL A 47 -2.38 3.15 1.62
CA VAL A 47 -2.49 1.70 1.90
C VAL A 47 -2.13 1.42 3.36
N LEU A 48 -1.01 1.97 3.86
CA LEU A 48 -0.59 1.79 5.25
C LEU A 48 -1.59 2.37 6.25
N MET A 49 -2.19 3.51 5.95
CA MET A 49 -3.19 4.14 6.81
C MET A 49 -4.47 3.31 6.89
N VAL A 50 -4.93 2.74 5.77
CA VAL A 50 -6.08 1.82 5.76
C VAL A 50 -5.77 0.58 6.58
N TYR A 51 -4.60 -0.03 6.37
CA TYR A 51 -4.15 -1.16 7.18
C TYR A 51 -4.09 -0.84 8.68
N ALA A 52 -3.54 0.32 9.05
CA ALA A 52 -3.43 0.75 10.44
C ALA A 52 -4.81 0.90 11.10
N LYS A 53 -5.78 1.48 10.40
CA LYS A 53 -7.17 1.59 10.88
C LYS A 53 -7.83 0.22 11.06
N LEU A 54 -7.65 -0.70 10.11
CA LEU A 54 -8.22 -2.04 10.18
C LEU A 54 -7.64 -2.87 11.34
N THR A 55 -6.38 -2.59 11.71
CA THR A 55 -5.66 -3.31 12.75
C THR A 55 -5.57 -2.56 14.07
N GLU A 56 -6.25 -1.43 14.24
CA GLU A 56 -6.17 -0.57 15.43
C GLU A 56 -6.49 -1.33 16.72
N GLY A 57 -7.48 -2.24 16.69
CA GLY A 57 -7.84 -3.07 17.85
C GLY A 57 -6.76 -4.10 18.26
N ILE A 58 -5.77 -4.35 17.40
CA ILE A 58 -4.67 -5.29 17.64
C ILE A 58 -3.35 -4.53 17.87
N ASN A 59 -3.09 -3.51 17.05
CA ASN A 59 -1.95 -2.62 17.16
C ASN A 59 -2.41 -1.15 17.11
N PRO A 60 -2.78 -0.56 18.27
CA PRO A 60 -3.22 0.84 18.36
C PRO A 60 -2.13 1.85 17.96
N GLY A 61 -0.84 1.47 18.07
CA GLY A 61 0.29 2.32 17.73
C GLY A 61 0.47 2.52 16.22
N SER A 62 -0.10 1.64 15.40
CA SER A 62 0.12 1.61 13.95
C SER A 62 -0.25 2.92 13.24
N ILE A 63 -1.35 3.57 13.62
CA ILE A 63 -1.78 4.84 13.01
C ILE A 63 -0.74 5.93 13.26
N LYS A 64 -0.22 6.01 14.49
CA LYS A 64 0.81 6.97 14.88
C LYS A 64 2.12 6.68 14.14
N GLU A 65 2.52 5.42 14.06
CA GLU A 65 3.73 5.00 13.35
C GLU A 65 3.69 5.33 11.86
N VAL A 66 2.54 5.18 11.19
CA VAL A 66 2.37 5.61 9.79
C VAL A 66 2.53 7.12 9.66
N LYS A 67 1.86 7.90 10.52
CA LYS A 67 1.93 9.37 10.49
C LYS A 67 3.35 9.90 10.75
N GLU A 68 4.13 9.21 11.57
CA GLU A 68 5.52 9.57 11.88
C GLU A 68 6.54 8.97 10.90
N GLY A 69 6.10 8.25 9.86
CA GLY A 69 6.98 7.60 8.88
C GLY A 69 7.80 6.43 9.45
N ARG A 70 7.47 5.94 10.64
CA ARG A 70 8.10 4.79 11.30
C ARG A 70 7.58 3.47 10.74
N LEU A 71 6.34 3.45 10.27
CA LEU A 71 5.78 2.36 9.48
C LEU A 71 6.00 2.63 7.99
N LYS A 72 6.72 1.74 7.30
CA LYS A 72 6.98 1.88 5.86
C LYS A 72 6.35 0.76 5.05
N TYR A 73 6.01 1.08 3.80
CA TYR A 73 5.66 0.10 2.80
C TYR A 73 6.95 -0.59 2.34
N THR A 74 6.92 -1.92 2.25
CA THR A 74 8.10 -2.74 1.96
C THR A 74 7.67 -3.95 1.13
N GLY A 75 8.61 -4.63 0.47
CA GLY A 75 8.31 -5.89 -0.25
C GLY A 75 7.60 -6.93 0.64
N LYS A 76 8.03 -7.06 1.91
CA LYS A 76 7.35 -7.97 2.87
C LYS A 76 5.90 -7.57 3.15
N ARG A 77 5.59 -6.27 3.20
CA ARG A 77 4.21 -5.78 3.35
C ARG A 77 3.39 -6.00 2.09
N HIS A 78 4.00 -5.77 0.92
CA HIS A 78 3.37 -6.07 -0.36
C HIS A 78 2.93 -7.54 -0.40
N ASP A 79 3.82 -8.49 -0.11
CA ASP A 79 3.51 -9.92 -0.07
C ASP A 79 2.44 -10.26 0.96
N TYR A 80 2.45 -9.58 2.10
CA TYR A 80 1.44 -9.76 3.13
C TYR A 80 0.07 -9.28 2.67
N PHE A 81 -0.04 -8.09 2.09
CA PHE A 81 -1.31 -7.54 1.60
C PHE A 81 -1.86 -8.36 0.43
N ALA A 82 -1.02 -8.78 -0.51
CA ALA A 82 -1.42 -9.66 -1.60
C ALA A 82 -2.04 -10.97 -1.08
N ARG A 83 -1.42 -11.58 -0.05
CA ARG A 83 -1.95 -12.78 0.62
C ARG A 83 -3.29 -12.53 1.30
N MET A 84 -3.40 -11.46 2.10
CA MET A 84 -4.65 -11.15 2.82
C MET A 84 -5.82 -10.87 1.88
N LEU A 85 -5.53 -10.28 0.71
CA LEU A 85 -6.53 -9.95 -0.31
C LEU A 85 -6.84 -11.13 -1.27
N GLY A 86 -6.09 -12.23 -1.17
CA GLY A 86 -6.20 -13.36 -2.08
C GLY A 86 -5.78 -13.04 -3.52
N LEU A 87 -4.79 -12.14 -3.68
CA LEU A 87 -4.25 -11.70 -4.98
C LEU A 87 -2.94 -12.40 -5.36
N ASN A 88 -2.49 -13.37 -4.55
CA ASN A 88 -1.36 -14.22 -4.92
C ASN A 88 -1.79 -15.22 -6.01
N ASN A 89 -1.14 -15.13 -7.17
CA ASN A 89 -1.11 -16.21 -8.16
C ASN A 89 -0.22 -17.36 -7.69
#